data_AF-A0A4R4QTR0-F1
#
_entry.id   AF-A0A4R4QTR0-F1
#
_cell.length_a   1.000
_cell.length_b   1.000
_cell.length_c   1.000
_cell.angle_alpha   90.00
_cell.angle_beta   90.00
_cell.angle_gamma   90.00
#
_symmetry.space_group_name_H-M   'P 1'
#
loop_
_entity.id
_entity.type
_entity.pdbx_description
1 polymer ?
#
loop_
_entity_poly.entity_id
_entity_poly.type
_entity_poly.pdbx_seq_one_letter_code
_entity_poly.pdbx_strand_id
1 'polypeptide(L)'
;VGPAHPLANAPAIRPADLAGHRIWVPGIRPGMEWSAFYEALSEEFGLSIDALGPNFGDEALMDTLADSASLATLVGAGDRYLWPQTHDLRRIPLHDPTPVYPHTLLFRTGDKHPVLTELRNYLRVTAPETPDDVWVPLWACT
;
A
#
# COMPACT_ATOMS: atom_id res chain seq x y z
N VAL A 1 -9.63 5.60 -5.84
CA VAL A 1 -10.20 5.52 -7.21
C VAL A 1 -11.01 6.77 -7.50
N GLY A 2 -11.20 7.12 -8.78
CA GLY A 2 -12.13 8.16 -9.19
C GLY A 2 -13.60 7.74 -9.10
N PRO A 3 -14.55 8.70 -9.17
CA PRO A 3 -15.98 8.44 -9.01
C PRO A 3 -16.58 7.57 -10.13
N ALA A 4 -16.01 7.60 -11.34
CA ALA A 4 -16.45 6.79 -12.47
C ALA A 4 -15.90 5.35 -12.46
N HIS A 5 -15.01 5.01 -11.52
CA HIS A 5 -14.42 3.68 -11.45
C HIS A 5 -15.47 2.62 -11.05
N PRO A 6 -15.49 1.41 -11.65
CA PRO A 6 -16.47 0.37 -11.32
C PRO A 6 -16.54 0.02 -9.83
N LEU A 7 -15.41 0.15 -9.14
CA LEU A 7 -15.28 -0.13 -7.71
C LEU A 7 -15.73 1.04 -6.81
N ALA A 8 -16.04 2.22 -7.34
CA ALA A 8 -16.22 3.45 -6.56
C ALA A 8 -17.32 3.37 -5.48
N ASN A 9 -18.30 2.49 -5.65
CA ASN A 9 -19.41 2.30 -4.70
C ASN A 9 -19.23 1.09 -3.78
N ALA A 10 -18.11 0.37 -3.89
CA ALA A 10 -17.84 -0.76 -3.01
C ALA A 10 -17.52 -0.26 -1.59
N PRO A 11 -18.16 -0.80 -0.55
CA PRO A 11 -17.88 -0.41 0.84
C PRO A 11 -16.51 -0.92 1.30
N ALA A 12 -16.09 -2.07 0.77
CA ALA A 12 -14.80 -2.73 1.00
C ALA A 12 -14.56 -3.72 -0.14
N ILE A 13 -13.30 -4.07 -0.42
CA ILE A 13 -12.91 -4.92 -1.56
C ILE A 13 -11.92 -5.98 -1.09
N ARG A 14 -11.95 -7.18 -1.67
CA ARG A 14 -10.92 -8.19 -1.42
C ARG A 14 -9.76 -7.97 -2.38
N PRO A 15 -8.49 -8.20 -1.98
CA PRO A 15 -7.37 -8.04 -2.91
C PRO A 15 -7.55 -8.82 -4.22
N ALA A 16 -8.13 -10.03 -4.17
CA ALA A 16 -8.42 -10.83 -5.35
C ALA A 16 -9.44 -10.18 -6.31
N ASP A 17 -10.34 -9.33 -5.82
CA ASP A 17 -11.33 -8.62 -6.65
C ASP A 17 -10.70 -7.44 -7.42
N LEU A 18 -9.45 -7.08 -7.11
CA LEU A 18 -8.68 -6.13 -7.92
C LEU A 18 -8.13 -6.76 -9.20
N ALA A 19 -8.20 -8.09 -9.36
CA ALA A 19 -7.83 -8.75 -10.59
C ALA A 19 -8.65 -8.21 -11.78
N GLY A 20 -7.96 -7.86 -12.86
CA GLY A 20 -8.57 -7.23 -14.03
C GLY A 20 -8.72 -5.70 -13.95
N HIS A 21 -8.44 -5.08 -12.81
CA HIS A 21 -8.31 -3.63 -12.69
C HIS A 21 -6.86 -3.18 -12.86
N ARG A 22 -6.66 -2.00 -13.49
CA ARG A 22 -5.33 -1.44 -13.67
C ARG A 22 -4.93 -0.66 -12.42
N ILE A 23 -4.01 -1.23 -11.64
CA ILE A 23 -3.46 -0.59 -10.46
C ILE A 23 -2.23 0.20 -10.89
N TRP A 24 -2.25 1.52 -10.74
CA TRP A 24 -1.14 2.39 -11.10
C TRP A 24 -0.41 2.86 -9.85
N VAL A 25 0.89 2.55 -9.78
CA VAL A 25 1.78 2.94 -8.68
C VAL A 25 3.06 3.52 -9.28
N PRO A 26 3.09 4.83 -9.59
CA PRO A 26 4.19 5.42 -10.35
C PRO A 26 5.50 5.45 -9.56
N GLY A 27 6.60 5.24 -10.28
CA GLY A 27 7.94 5.42 -9.75
C GLY A 27 8.55 4.22 -9.04
N ILE A 28 7.90 3.04 -9.06
CA ILE A 28 8.51 1.79 -8.58
C ILE A 28 9.77 1.51 -9.40
N ARG A 29 10.91 1.36 -8.70
CA ARG A 29 12.19 1.00 -9.32
C ARG A 29 12.52 -0.46 -9.02
N PRO A 30 12.97 -1.25 -10.02
CA PRO A 30 13.39 -2.63 -9.81
C PRO A 30 14.51 -2.75 -8.78
N GLY A 31 14.50 -3.85 -8.00
CA GLY A 31 15.53 -4.15 -7.00
C GLY A 31 15.38 -3.40 -5.67
N MET A 32 14.25 -2.74 -5.47
CA MET A 32 13.92 -2.05 -4.23
C MET A 32 12.92 -2.89 -3.42
N GLU A 33 12.86 -2.71 -2.11
CA GLU A 33 11.98 -3.52 -1.25
C GLU A 33 10.49 -3.39 -1.63
N TRP A 34 10.00 -2.16 -1.87
CA TRP A 34 8.64 -1.95 -2.39
C TRP A 34 8.35 -2.61 -3.75
N SER A 35 9.34 -2.83 -4.62
CA SER A 35 9.10 -3.54 -5.88
C SER A 35 8.85 -5.02 -5.60
N ALA A 36 9.63 -5.62 -4.71
CA ALA A 36 9.42 -6.99 -4.25
C ALA A 36 8.08 -7.17 -3.51
N PHE A 37 7.64 -6.16 -2.77
CA PHE A 37 6.31 -6.16 -2.15
C PHE A 37 5.19 -6.21 -3.21
N TYR A 38 5.22 -5.31 -4.20
CA TYR A 38 4.19 -5.26 -5.23
C TYR A 38 4.24 -6.47 -6.17
N GLU A 39 5.42 -7.02 -6.44
CA GLU A 39 5.57 -8.30 -7.16
C GLU A 39 4.88 -9.44 -6.39
N ALA A 40 5.17 -9.61 -5.09
CA ALA A 40 4.52 -10.63 -4.26
C ALA A 40 3.00 -10.44 -4.17
N LEU A 41 2.53 -9.19 -4.05
CA LEU A 41 1.10 -8.86 -4.02
C LEU A 41 0.42 -9.20 -5.36
N SER A 42 1.10 -8.91 -6.46
CA SER A 42 0.64 -9.22 -7.81
C SER A 42 0.57 -10.72 -8.06
N GLU A 43 1.56 -11.47 -7.60
CA GLU A 43 1.63 -12.93 -7.74
C GLU A 43 0.53 -13.63 -6.92
N GLU A 44 0.30 -13.20 -5.67
CA GLU A 44 -0.70 -13.81 -4.80
C GLU A 44 -2.13 -13.58 -5.30
N PHE A 45 -2.46 -12.33 -5.69
CA PHE A 45 -3.84 -11.92 -5.97
C PHE A 45 -4.15 -11.73 -7.46
N GLY A 46 -3.19 -11.95 -8.35
CA GLY A 46 -3.38 -11.81 -9.80
C GLY A 46 -3.59 -10.36 -10.26
N LEU A 47 -2.88 -9.41 -9.62
CA LEU A 47 -3.03 -7.98 -9.91
C LEU A 47 -2.29 -7.57 -11.18
N SER A 48 -2.73 -6.49 -11.81
CA SER A 48 -1.98 -5.81 -12.86
C SER A 48 -1.45 -4.49 -12.33
N ILE A 49 -0.17 -4.49 -11.90
CA ILE A 49 0.49 -3.30 -11.35
C ILE A 49 1.29 -2.61 -12.45
N ASP A 50 0.86 -1.41 -12.79
CA ASP A 50 1.53 -0.50 -13.71
C ASP A 50 2.44 0.44 -12.91
N ALA A 51 3.74 0.21 -13.02
CA ALA A 51 4.79 1.03 -12.43
C ALA A 51 5.28 2.15 -13.36
N LEU A 52 4.75 2.25 -14.59
CA LEU A 52 5.26 3.16 -15.59
C LEU A 52 4.93 4.62 -15.26
N GLY A 53 5.82 5.48 -15.72
CA GLY A 53 5.73 6.92 -15.57
C GLY A 53 6.49 7.46 -14.36
N PRO A 54 6.95 8.72 -14.42
CA PRO A 54 7.55 9.37 -13.26
C PRO A 54 6.48 9.62 -12.18
N ASN A 55 6.89 9.51 -10.92
CA ASN A 55 6.06 9.95 -9.80
C ASN A 55 6.14 11.49 -9.71
N PHE A 56 5.07 12.16 -10.12
CA PHE A 56 4.94 13.62 -10.06
C PHE A 56 4.37 14.14 -8.73
N GLY A 57 4.21 13.27 -7.73
CA GLY A 57 3.64 13.58 -6.43
C GLY A 57 2.15 13.25 -6.31
N ASP A 58 1.64 13.41 -5.10
CA ASP A 58 0.30 12.99 -4.70
C ASP A 58 -0.82 13.76 -5.40
N GLU A 59 -0.64 15.06 -5.64
CA GLU A 59 -1.63 15.89 -6.33
C GLU A 59 -1.86 15.41 -7.77
N ALA A 60 -0.78 15.21 -8.53
CA ALA A 60 -0.85 14.71 -9.91
C ALA A 60 -1.43 13.28 -9.98
N LEU A 61 -1.13 12.44 -8.99
CA LEU A 61 -1.74 11.11 -8.85
C LEU A 61 -3.26 11.23 -8.65
N MET A 62 -3.71 12.10 -7.75
CA MET A 62 -5.13 12.31 -7.45
C MET A 62 -5.90 12.90 -8.63
N ASP A 63 -5.33 13.88 -9.34
CA ASP A 63 -5.92 14.46 -10.56
C ASP A 63 -6.14 13.36 -11.62
N THR A 64 -5.11 12.55 -11.84
CA THR A 64 -5.16 11.43 -12.81
C THR A 64 -6.23 10.39 -12.44
N LEU A 65 -6.41 10.11 -11.15
CA LEU A 65 -7.44 9.20 -10.67
C LEU A 65 -8.85 9.78 -10.81
N ALA A 66 -9.02 11.09 -10.59
CA ALA A 66 -10.31 11.77 -10.70
C ALA A 66 -10.84 11.72 -12.13
N ASP A 67 -9.96 11.91 -13.12
CA ASP A 67 -10.30 11.93 -14.55
C ASP A 67 -10.40 10.54 -15.19
N SER A 68 -10.14 9.46 -14.44
CA SER A 68 -10.09 8.11 -14.97
C SER A 68 -11.20 7.20 -14.43
N ALA A 69 -11.85 6.49 -15.34
CA ALA A 69 -12.82 5.44 -15.02
C ALA A 69 -12.18 4.05 -14.83
N SER A 70 -10.88 3.89 -15.07
CA SER A 70 -10.23 2.57 -15.09
C SER A 70 -8.99 2.45 -14.21
N LEU A 71 -8.46 3.57 -13.72
CA LEU A 71 -7.28 3.59 -12.86
C LEU A 71 -7.68 3.49 -11.38
N ALA A 72 -6.94 2.63 -10.69
CA ALA A 72 -6.91 2.56 -9.24
C ALA A 72 -5.46 2.69 -8.74
N THR A 73 -5.30 3.01 -7.47
CA THR A 73 -3.99 3.02 -6.80
C THR A 73 -4.14 2.44 -5.41
N LEU A 74 -3.01 2.06 -4.80
CA LEU A 74 -2.92 1.52 -3.45
C LEU A 74 -2.21 2.53 -2.56
N VAL A 75 -2.77 2.78 -1.38
CA VAL A 75 -2.23 3.70 -0.37
C VAL A 75 -2.33 3.07 1.01
N GLY A 76 -1.35 3.30 1.87
CA GLY A 76 -1.34 2.77 3.23
C GLY A 76 -2.38 3.47 4.09
N ALA A 77 -3.09 2.76 4.97
CA ALA A 77 -4.16 3.31 5.82
C ALA A 77 -3.78 4.61 6.57
N GLY A 78 -2.50 4.73 6.97
CA GLY A 78 -1.96 5.92 7.63
C GLY A 78 -1.67 7.12 6.73
N ASP A 79 -1.68 6.95 5.41
CA ASP A 79 -1.40 8.02 4.46
C ASP A 79 -2.51 9.06 4.49
N ARG A 80 -2.09 10.33 4.62
CA ARG A 80 -2.99 11.48 4.76
C ARG A 80 -3.16 12.18 3.43
N TYR A 81 -3.96 11.57 2.57
CA TYR A 81 -4.40 12.19 1.31
C TYR A 81 -5.55 13.16 1.55
N LEU A 82 -5.44 14.36 1.01
CA LEU A 82 -6.49 15.38 0.98
C LEU A 82 -6.70 15.80 -0.48
N TRP A 83 -7.94 15.79 -0.94
CA TRP A 83 -8.29 16.23 -2.30
C TRP A 83 -9.42 17.26 -2.27
N PRO A 84 -9.47 18.17 -3.26
CA PRO A 84 -10.63 18.99 -3.54
C PRO A 84 -11.92 18.16 -3.64
N GLN A 85 -13.03 18.69 -3.11
CA GLN A 85 -14.34 18.03 -3.19
C GLN A 85 -14.75 17.70 -4.64
N THR A 86 -14.27 18.49 -5.61
CA THR A 86 -14.50 18.29 -7.04
C THR A 86 -13.93 16.98 -7.58
N HIS A 87 -12.86 16.43 -6.99
CA HIS A 87 -12.29 15.16 -7.44
C HIS A 87 -13.15 13.96 -7.08
N ASP A 88 -14.00 14.10 -6.04
CA ASP A 88 -14.92 13.06 -5.60
C ASP A 88 -14.27 11.66 -5.49
N LEU A 89 -13.01 11.61 -5.05
CA LEU A 89 -12.27 10.34 -4.94
C LEU A 89 -12.86 9.47 -3.85
N ARG A 90 -12.64 8.16 -4.01
CA ARG A 90 -13.04 7.13 -3.05
C ARG A 90 -11.80 6.41 -2.55
N ARG A 91 -11.68 6.33 -1.23
CA ARG A 91 -10.74 5.47 -0.53
C ARG A 91 -11.53 4.27 0.01
N ILE A 92 -11.17 3.09 -0.48
CA ILE A 92 -11.94 1.87 -0.23
C ILE A 92 -11.01 0.90 0.52
N PRO A 93 -11.41 0.37 1.69
CA PRO A 93 -10.58 -0.56 2.43
C PRO A 93 -10.44 -1.90 1.71
N LEU A 94 -9.24 -2.48 1.79
CA LEU A 94 -9.00 -3.87 1.41
C LEU A 94 -9.13 -4.76 2.66
N HIS A 95 -9.77 -5.91 2.52
CA HIS A 95 -10.03 -6.87 3.61
C HIS A 95 -10.09 -8.30 3.06
N ASP A 96 -9.98 -9.29 3.94
CA ASP A 96 -10.15 -10.72 3.60
C ASP A 96 -9.25 -11.24 2.44
N PRO A 97 -7.90 -11.16 2.58
CA PRO A 97 -7.15 -10.58 3.71
C PRO A 97 -6.76 -9.11 3.49
N THR A 98 -6.43 -8.39 4.56
CA THR A 98 -5.90 -7.01 4.51
C THR A 98 -4.40 -7.01 4.17
N PRO A 99 -3.95 -6.49 3.01
CA PRO A 99 -2.54 -6.38 2.71
C PRO A 99 -1.87 -5.33 3.60
N VAL A 100 -0.78 -5.70 4.26
CA VAL A 100 -0.01 -4.80 5.13
C VAL A 100 1.42 -4.70 4.65
N TYR A 101 1.92 -3.46 4.59
CA TYR A 101 3.28 -3.17 4.19
C TYR A 101 4.23 -3.33 5.40
N PRO A 102 5.12 -4.34 5.39
CA PRO A 102 5.97 -4.63 6.54
C PRO A 102 7.03 -3.54 6.73
N HIS A 103 7.31 -3.20 7.99
CA HIS A 103 8.39 -2.29 8.35
C HIS A 103 9.37 -3.01 9.27
N THR A 104 10.65 -3.03 8.89
CA THR A 104 11.70 -3.75 9.63
C THR A 104 12.78 -2.79 10.11
N LEU A 105 13.14 -2.88 11.39
CA LEU A 105 14.29 -2.17 11.95
C LEU A 105 15.57 -3.01 11.75
N LEU A 106 16.48 -2.53 10.91
CA LEU A 106 17.78 -3.16 10.68
C LEU A 106 18.86 -2.55 11.59
N PHE A 107 19.63 -3.40 12.27
CA PHE A 107 20.74 -2.98 13.13
C PHE A 107 21.85 -4.03 13.13
N ARG A 108 23.07 -3.63 13.56
CA ARG A 108 24.23 -4.53 13.59
C ARG A 108 24.09 -5.54 14.74
N THR A 109 24.35 -6.81 14.46
CA THR A 109 24.44 -7.86 15.48
C THR A 109 25.48 -7.51 16.55
N GLY A 110 25.10 -7.64 17.82
CA GLY A 110 25.98 -7.37 18.96
C GLY A 110 26.08 -5.89 19.35
N ASP A 111 25.30 -5.00 18.74
CA ASP A 111 25.22 -3.60 19.17
C ASP A 111 24.61 -3.52 20.59
N LYS A 112 25.34 -2.86 21.50
CA LYS A 112 24.98 -2.69 22.92
C LYS A 112 24.56 -1.26 23.25
N HIS A 113 24.32 -0.41 22.25
CA HIS A 113 23.96 0.99 22.50
C HIS A 113 22.65 1.08 23.32
N PRO A 114 22.64 1.79 24.46
CA PRO A 114 21.47 1.83 25.34
C PRO A 114 20.24 2.42 24.63
N VAL A 115 20.42 3.46 23.81
CA VAL A 115 19.33 4.07 23.02
C VAL A 115 18.71 3.09 22.01
N LEU A 116 19.48 2.15 21.45
CA LEU A 116 18.91 1.12 20.56
C LEU A 116 18.00 0.17 21.36
N THR A 117 18.32 -0.09 22.62
CA THR A 117 17.44 -0.86 23.51
C THR A 117 16.16 -0.10 23.83
N GLU A 118 16.26 1.19 24.14
CA GLU A 118 15.09 2.05 24.37
C GLU A 118 14.20 2.16 23.13
N LEU A 119 14.78 2.36 21.95
CA LEU A 119 14.05 2.43 20.68
C LEU A 119 13.29 1.11 20.40
N ARG A 120 13.95 -0.04 20.57
CA ARG A 120 13.29 -1.36 20.38
C ARG A 120 12.14 -1.56 21.36
N ASN A 121 12.32 -1.15 22.61
CA ASN A 121 11.25 -1.23 23.61
C ASN A 121 10.08 -0.31 23.24
N TYR A 122 10.38 0.92 22.82
CA TYR A 122 9.37 1.88 22.38
C TYR A 122 8.57 1.36 21.18
N LEU A 123 9.24 0.84 20.15
CA LEU A 123 8.58 0.29 18.97
C LEU A 123 7.71 -0.92 19.32
N ARG A 124 8.15 -1.80 20.23
CA ARG A 124 7.32 -2.94 20.68
C ARG A 124 6.07 -2.51 21.43
N VAL A 125 6.16 -1.44 22.22
CA VAL A 125 5.03 -0.92 23.01
C VAL A 125 4.06 -0.10 22.14
N THR A 126 4.58 0.60 21.13
CA THR A 126 3.77 1.46 20.23
C THR A 126 3.38 0.79 18.92
N ALA A 127 3.77 -0.48 18.72
CA ALA A 127 3.37 -1.25 17.55
C ALA A 127 1.84 -1.29 17.44
N PRO A 128 1.28 -0.97 16.26
CA PRO A 128 -0.16 -1.09 16.05
C PRO A 128 -0.58 -2.56 16.18
N GLU A 129 -1.79 -2.77 16.68
CA GLU A 129 -2.41 -4.08 16.65
C GLU A 129 -2.54 -4.55 15.21
N THR A 130 -2.09 -5.77 14.95
CA THR A 130 -2.19 -6.39 13.63
C THR A 130 -3.57 -7.06 13.54
N PRO A 131 -4.39 -6.77 12.52
CA PRO A 131 -5.65 -7.48 12.31
C PRO A 131 -5.44 -8.99 12.19
N ASP A 132 -6.45 -9.77 12.56
CA ASP A 132 -6.38 -11.24 12.47
C ASP A 132 -6.33 -11.74 11.01
N ASP A 133 -6.79 -10.94 10.06
CA ASP A 133 -6.94 -11.27 8.64
C ASP A 133 -5.86 -10.62 7.75
N VAL A 134 -4.61 -10.53 8.20
CA VAL A 134 -3.55 -9.87 7.42
C VAL A 134 -2.91 -10.76 6.35
N TRP A 135 -2.56 -10.13 5.23
CA TRP A 135 -1.60 -10.65 4.27
C TRP A 135 -0.30 -9.85 4.32
N VAL A 136 0.80 -10.56 4.47
CA VAL A 136 2.17 -10.06 4.30
C VAL A 136 2.90 -10.95 3.30
N PRO A 137 3.89 -10.42 2.56
CA PRO A 137 4.75 -11.26 1.73
C PRO A 137 5.47 -12.33 2.56
N LEU A 138 5.68 -13.52 1.99
CA LEU A 138 6.32 -14.63 2.69
C LEU A 138 7.70 -14.30 3.28
N TRP A 139 8.48 -13.45 2.61
CA TRP A 139 9.79 -13.00 3.08
C TRP A 139 9.72 -12.09 4.31
N ALA A 140 8.54 -11.56 4.64
CA ALA A 140 8.32 -10.72 5.83
C ALA A 140 7.84 -11.53 7.05
N CYS A 141 7.50 -12.82 6.87
CA CYS A 141 7.07 -13.71 7.95
C CYS A 141 8.23 -14.32 8.77
N THR A 142 9.48 -14.02 8.42
CA THR A 142 10.69 -14.64 8.99
C THR A 142 11.29 -13.88 10.16
#